data_AF-A0A326UD43-F1
#
_entry.id   AF-A0A326UD43-F1
#
_cell.length_a   1.000
_cell.length_b   1.000
_cell.length_c   1.000
_cell.angle_alpha   90.00
_cell.angle_beta   90.00
_cell.angle_gamma   90.00
#
_symmetry.space_group_name_H-M   'P 1'
#
loop_
_entity.id
_entity.type
_entity.pdbx_description
1 polymer ?
#
loop_
_entity_poly.entity_id
_entity_poly.type
_entity_poly.pdbx_seq_one_letter_code
_entity_poly.pdbx_strand_id
1 'polypeptide(L)'
;MHMKNRAATTSSGLVFHFPVAATPTKIPKLLRVLLHAQTPIRRAKDLDKIAFAEYSDTNRFNEARKLAEEVLGLIEVTQEGLMLTSDAHILLKMQEPVLYDVLHYLFYTAWRPEVPMRQARSWFYRTFCDRLWSMQDVILDKGMCQMLTQEMDGQIREEFQKVPGFSEKVSIGIQTVDGAREWLRHLQPPVIERESRREERFHRRTTCSTELFLLALSYCYRVSAIQPGMDMLVSAQRRDVICRLCLLEPRQFDRVLDRTMSIYPQLLCRGEKSRTPERSIRLHRFVTLDDLAY
;
A
#
# COMPACT_ATOMS: atom_id res chain seq x y z
N MET A 1 29.76 13.69 14.26
CA MET A 1 29.97 12.44 13.49
C MET A 1 29.19 12.57 12.18
N HIS A 2 29.87 12.93 11.10
CA HIS A 2 29.27 13.38 9.85
C HIS A 2 28.69 12.22 9.02
N MET A 3 27.37 12.22 8.83
CA MET A 3 26.71 11.45 7.77
C MET A 3 27.10 12.05 6.42
N LYS A 4 27.88 11.31 5.64
CA LYS A 4 28.12 11.62 4.23
C LYS A 4 26.84 11.35 3.45
N ASN A 5 26.13 12.43 3.10
CA ASN A 5 25.15 12.44 2.01
C ASN A 5 25.85 12.02 0.71
N ARG A 6 25.66 10.77 0.29
CA ARG A 6 25.93 10.37 -1.09
C ARG A 6 24.67 10.65 -1.90
N ALA A 7 24.66 11.82 -2.55
CA ALA A 7 23.77 12.07 -3.67
C ALA A 7 24.20 11.18 -4.84
N ALA A 8 23.44 10.11 -5.09
CA ALA A 8 23.47 9.44 -6.38
C ALA A 8 22.65 10.31 -7.34
N THR A 9 23.32 11.19 -8.08
CA THR A 9 22.76 11.91 -9.23
C THR A 9 22.63 10.96 -10.41
N THR A 10 21.57 10.17 -10.42
CA THR A 10 20.92 9.77 -11.66
C THR A 10 19.67 10.63 -11.80
N SER A 11 19.59 11.38 -12.89
CA SER A 11 18.37 12.04 -13.37
C SER A 11 17.30 10.98 -13.64
N SER A 12 16.66 10.47 -12.59
CA SER A 12 15.49 9.63 -12.70
C SER A 12 14.29 10.57 -12.60
N GLY A 13 13.66 10.86 -13.74
CA GLY A 13 12.39 11.58 -13.75
C GLY A 13 11.33 10.84 -12.92
N LEU A 14 10.23 11.52 -12.63
CA LEU A 14 9.09 10.93 -11.93
C LEU A 14 8.60 9.65 -12.62
N VAL A 15 8.51 8.56 -11.86
CA VAL A 15 7.98 7.29 -12.36
C VAL A 15 6.62 7.02 -11.75
N PHE A 16 5.57 7.23 -12.53
CA PHE A 16 4.19 6.86 -12.17
C PHE A 16 3.83 5.45 -12.63
N HIS A 17 4.63 4.86 -13.53
CA HIS A 17 4.38 3.52 -14.05
C HIS A 17 4.33 2.50 -12.91
N PHE A 18 3.20 1.79 -12.84
CA PHE A 18 2.96 0.71 -11.93
C PHE A 18 3.12 -0.62 -12.69
N PRO A 19 4.23 -1.34 -12.50
CA PRO A 19 4.56 -2.48 -13.34
C PRO A 19 3.66 -3.68 -13.03
N VAL A 20 2.95 -4.19 -14.05
CA VAL A 20 2.17 -5.44 -13.97
C VAL A 20 3.04 -6.62 -13.49
N ALA A 21 4.33 -6.61 -13.82
CA ALA A 21 5.26 -7.65 -13.42
C ALA A 21 5.61 -7.65 -11.91
N ALA A 22 5.30 -6.58 -11.16
CA ALA A 22 5.51 -6.49 -9.72
C ALA A 22 4.24 -6.85 -8.94
N THR A 23 3.69 -8.03 -9.18
CA THR A 23 2.49 -8.52 -8.48
C THR A 23 2.76 -8.62 -6.97
N PRO A 24 1.72 -8.45 -6.12
CA PRO A 24 1.91 -8.53 -4.67
C PRO A 24 2.38 -9.92 -4.23
N THR A 25 2.08 -10.97 -4.99
CA THR A 25 2.52 -12.36 -4.75
C THR A 25 4.02 -12.57 -4.91
N LYS A 26 4.70 -11.74 -5.71
CA LYS A 26 6.14 -11.85 -5.92
C LYS A 26 6.96 -11.29 -4.77
N ILE A 27 6.41 -10.32 -4.04
CA ILE A 27 7.07 -9.72 -2.88
C ILE A 27 7.39 -10.79 -1.83
N PRO A 28 6.44 -11.55 -1.27
CA PRO A 28 6.76 -12.55 -0.26
C PRO A 28 7.63 -13.69 -0.79
N LYS A 29 7.51 -14.07 -2.08
CA LYS A 29 8.42 -15.03 -2.72
C LYS A 29 9.87 -14.54 -2.68
N LEU A 30 10.10 -13.29 -3.08
CA LEU A 30 11.43 -12.68 -3.07
C LEU A 30 12.00 -12.52 -1.65
N LEU A 31 11.16 -12.13 -0.70
CA LEU A 31 11.59 -12.03 0.70
C LEU A 31 11.94 -13.40 1.29
N ARG A 32 11.23 -14.49 0.92
CA ARG A 32 11.58 -15.86 1.34
C ARG A 32 12.92 -16.33 0.78
N VAL A 33 13.25 -15.97 -0.47
CA VAL A 33 14.57 -16.24 -1.06
C VAL A 33 15.67 -15.58 -0.24
N LEU A 34 15.49 -14.32 0.14
CA LEU A 34 16.42 -13.61 1.03
C LEU A 34 16.49 -14.25 2.42
N LEU A 35 15.36 -14.64 3.00
CA LEU A 35 15.28 -15.25 4.33
C LEU A 35 16.05 -16.58 4.40
N HIS A 36 15.99 -17.39 3.34
CA HIS A 36 16.58 -18.73 3.29
C HIS A 36 17.94 -18.77 2.58
N ALA A 37 18.48 -17.62 2.18
CA ALA A 37 19.77 -17.54 1.52
C ALA A 37 20.89 -18.03 2.45
N GLN A 38 21.58 -19.11 2.07
CA GLN A 38 22.71 -19.65 2.83
C GLN A 38 23.96 -18.75 2.79
N THR A 39 24.02 -17.84 1.83
CA THR A 39 25.12 -16.89 1.66
C THR A 39 24.58 -15.48 1.42
N PRO A 40 25.27 -14.43 1.89
CA PRO A 40 24.82 -13.05 1.68
C PRO A 40 24.67 -12.71 0.19
N ILE A 41 23.47 -12.29 -0.21
CA ILE A 41 23.20 -11.86 -1.58
C ILE A 41 23.64 -10.41 -1.75
N ARG A 42 24.77 -10.18 -2.41
CA ARG A 42 25.38 -8.84 -2.52
C ARG A 42 24.84 -7.99 -3.66
N ARG A 43 24.23 -8.59 -4.68
CA ARG A 43 23.76 -7.87 -5.87
C ARG A 43 22.29 -8.14 -6.11
N ALA A 44 21.54 -7.06 -6.36
CA ALA A 44 20.16 -7.07 -6.84
C ALA A 44 19.87 -8.11 -7.93
N LYS A 45 20.73 -8.18 -8.96
CA LYS A 45 20.57 -9.11 -10.08
C LYS A 45 20.69 -10.57 -9.68
N ASP A 46 21.43 -10.88 -8.61
CA ASP A 46 21.62 -12.25 -8.15
C ASP A 46 20.36 -12.71 -7.39
N LEU A 47 19.76 -11.84 -6.57
CA LEU A 47 18.45 -12.10 -5.97
C LEU A 47 17.38 -12.35 -7.03
N ASP A 48 17.32 -11.48 -8.05
CA ASP A 48 16.34 -11.60 -9.13
C ASP A 48 16.48 -12.95 -9.87
N LYS A 49 17.70 -13.47 -10.03
CA LYS A 49 17.98 -14.77 -10.67
C LYS A 49 17.59 -15.96 -9.80
N ILE A 50 17.93 -15.92 -8.51
CA ILE A 50 17.61 -17.01 -7.57
C ILE A 50 16.08 -17.13 -7.44
N ALA A 51 15.38 -16.02 -7.22
CA ALA A 51 13.93 -16.00 -7.13
C ALA A 51 13.25 -16.52 -8.42
N PHE A 52 13.78 -16.16 -9.58
CA PHE A 52 13.30 -16.67 -10.87
C PHE A 52 13.49 -18.19 -10.99
N ALA A 53 14.65 -18.71 -10.60
CA ALA A 53 14.95 -20.14 -10.65
C ALA A 53 14.08 -20.97 -9.69
N GLU A 54 13.81 -20.46 -8.48
CA GLU A 54 13.02 -21.17 -7.48
C GLU A 54 11.52 -21.23 -7.79
N TYR A 55 10.94 -20.12 -8.27
CA TYR A 55 9.48 -20.01 -8.40
C TYR A 55 8.94 -20.26 -9.81
N SER A 56 9.79 -20.59 -10.79
CA SER A 56 9.41 -20.88 -12.19
C SER A 56 8.42 -19.86 -12.76
N ASP A 57 8.58 -18.59 -12.37
CA ASP A 57 7.70 -17.50 -12.76
C ASP A 57 8.04 -17.07 -14.19
N THR A 58 7.04 -16.71 -15.00
CA THR A 58 7.27 -16.28 -16.38
C THR A 58 7.88 -14.88 -16.48
N ASN A 59 7.80 -14.10 -15.39
CA ASN A 59 8.19 -12.70 -15.37
C ASN A 59 9.34 -12.44 -14.38
N ARG A 60 10.25 -11.53 -14.75
CA ARG A 60 11.39 -11.14 -13.90
C ARG A 60 10.94 -10.52 -12.56
N PHE A 61 11.77 -10.69 -11.53
CA PHE A 61 11.55 -10.18 -10.17
C PHE A 61 12.07 -8.75 -9.94
N ASN A 62 12.76 -8.15 -10.93
CA ASN A 62 13.44 -6.88 -10.78
C ASN A 62 12.52 -5.73 -10.33
N GLU A 63 11.29 -5.64 -10.85
CA GLU A 63 10.34 -4.60 -10.46
C GLU A 63 9.72 -4.86 -9.08
N ALA A 64 9.44 -6.14 -8.74
CA ALA A 64 9.00 -6.52 -7.41
C ALA A 64 10.08 -6.21 -6.36
N ARG A 65 11.34 -6.51 -6.65
CA ARG A 65 12.48 -6.19 -5.78
C ARG A 65 12.62 -4.68 -5.56
N LYS A 66 12.64 -3.88 -6.63
CA LYS A 66 12.71 -2.42 -6.52
C LYS A 66 11.57 -1.87 -5.68
N LEU A 67 10.36 -2.40 -5.85
CA LEU A 67 9.21 -1.98 -5.06
C LEU A 67 9.39 -2.32 -3.57
N ALA A 68 9.82 -3.55 -3.28
CA ALA A 68 10.11 -3.99 -1.91
C ALA A 68 11.20 -3.14 -1.23
N GLU A 69 12.24 -2.76 -1.98
CA GLU A 69 13.38 -1.96 -1.52
C GLU A 69 13.03 -0.47 -1.38
N GLU A 70 12.56 0.17 -2.45
CA GLU A 70 12.49 1.63 -2.57
C GLU A 70 11.18 2.22 -2.03
N VAL A 71 10.09 1.43 -2.02
CA VAL A 71 8.75 1.93 -1.68
C VAL A 71 8.24 1.29 -0.39
N LEU A 72 8.33 -0.04 -0.28
CA LEU A 72 7.75 -0.77 0.85
C LEU A 72 8.70 -0.86 2.06
N GLY A 73 9.99 -0.59 1.89
CA GLY A 73 10.98 -0.65 2.98
C GLY A 73 11.16 -2.06 3.56
N LEU A 74 10.96 -3.10 2.75
CA LEU A 74 11.06 -4.50 3.15
C LEU A 74 12.48 -5.08 2.93
N ILE A 75 13.29 -4.38 2.14
CA ILE A 75 14.68 -4.77 1.85
C ILE A 75 15.57 -3.57 2.05
N GLU A 76 16.67 -3.76 2.76
CA GLU A 76 17.72 -2.78 2.91
C GLU A 76 19.00 -3.22 2.20
N VAL A 77 19.73 -2.24 1.65
CA VAL A 77 21.05 -2.47 1.04
C VAL A 77 22.13 -2.05 2.02
N THR A 78 22.86 -3.03 2.55
CA THR A 78 23.96 -2.82 3.50
C THR A 78 25.31 -3.09 2.85
N GLN A 79 26.39 -2.90 3.60
CA GLN A 79 27.73 -3.29 3.14
C GLN A 79 27.89 -4.81 2.98
N GLU A 80 27.09 -5.59 3.70
CA GLU A 80 27.15 -7.05 3.72
C GLU A 80 26.30 -7.68 2.60
N GLY A 81 25.29 -6.95 2.13
CA GLY A 81 24.45 -7.32 1.00
C GLY A 81 23.03 -6.79 1.13
N LEU A 82 22.09 -7.48 0.50
CA LEU A 82 20.66 -7.25 0.67
C LEU A 82 20.19 -7.94 1.93
N MET A 83 19.49 -7.23 2.80
CA MET A 83 18.97 -7.75 4.06
C MET A 83 17.46 -7.48 4.19
N LEU A 84 16.77 -8.34 4.91
CA LEU A 84 15.37 -8.15 5.26
C LEU A 84 15.27 -7.18 6.45
N THR A 85 14.34 -6.24 6.37
CA THR A 85 14.01 -5.37 7.52
C THR A 85 13.18 -6.14 8.56
N SER A 86 12.98 -5.57 9.75
CA SER A 86 12.10 -6.16 10.78
C SER A 86 10.67 -6.35 10.25
N ASP A 87 10.17 -5.34 9.53
CA ASP A 87 8.85 -5.34 8.90
C ASP A 87 8.70 -6.51 7.91
N ALA A 88 9.74 -6.82 7.13
CA ALA A 88 9.72 -7.96 6.21
C ALA A 88 9.66 -9.30 6.93
N HIS A 89 10.38 -9.47 8.04
CA HIS A 89 10.31 -10.68 8.85
C HIS A 89 8.92 -10.89 9.45
N ILE A 90 8.27 -9.80 9.88
CA ILE A 90 6.90 -9.85 10.43
C ILE A 90 5.90 -10.18 9.32
N LEU A 91 5.99 -9.48 8.18
CA LEU A 91 5.13 -9.71 7.04
C LEU A 91 5.16 -11.18 6.59
N LEU A 92 6.34 -11.81 6.59
CA LEU A 92 6.49 -13.22 6.21
C LEU A 92 5.85 -14.23 7.18
N LYS A 93 5.53 -13.82 8.41
CA LYS A 93 4.84 -14.65 9.41
C LYS A 93 3.32 -14.51 9.36
N MET A 94 2.81 -13.49 8.67
CA MET A 94 1.37 -13.24 8.58
C MET A 94 0.67 -14.29 7.72
N GLN A 95 -0.59 -14.54 8.05
CA GLN A 95 -1.48 -15.31 7.18
C GLN A 95 -1.68 -14.58 5.85
N GLU A 96 -1.78 -15.34 4.76
CA GLU A 96 -1.82 -14.79 3.40
C GLU A 96 -2.88 -13.69 3.17
N PRO A 97 -4.14 -13.81 3.67
CA PRO A 97 -5.12 -12.73 3.58
C PRO A 97 -4.65 -11.42 4.23
N VAL A 98 -4.06 -11.50 5.42
CA VAL A 98 -3.56 -10.33 6.17
C VAL A 98 -2.32 -9.75 5.52
N LEU A 99 -1.44 -10.61 4.99
CA LEU A 99 -0.22 -10.20 4.29
C LEU A 99 -0.53 -9.26 3.13
N TYR A 100 -1.50 -9.58 2.27
CA TYR A 100 -1.84 -8.72 1.14
C TYR A 100 -2.53 -7.42 1.57
N ASP A 101 -3.33 -7.47 2.62
CA ASP A 101 -3.91 -6.29 3.26
C ASP A 101 -2.80 -5.35 3.80
N VAL A 102 -1.76 -5.90 4.42
CA VAL A 102 -0.61 -5.12 4.90
C VAL A 102 0.26 -4.59 3.76
N LEU A 103 0.50 -5.38 2.71
CA LEU A 103 1.19 -4.90 1.50
C LEU A 103 0.44 -3.73 0.86
N HIS A 104 -0.89 -3.83 0.78
CA HIS A 104 -1.74 -2.74 0.33
C HIS A 104 -1.59 -1.49 1.20
N TYR A 105 -1.64 -1.63 2.53
CA TYR A 105 -1.40 -0.52 3.45
C TYR A 105 -0.05 0.16 3.22
N LEU A 106 1.02 -0.63 3.18
CA LEU A 106 2.39 -0.13 2.99
C LEU A 106 2.49 0.67 1.70
N PHE A 107 1.90 0.15 0.61
CA PHE A 107 1.96 0.85 -0.66
C PHE A 107 1.03 2.07 -0.70
N TYR A 108 -0.20 1.97 -0.21
CA TYR A 108 -1.16 3.09 -0.18
C TYR A 108 -0.63 4.28 0.63
N THR A 109 0.06 4.00 1.74
CA THR A 109 0.56 5.04 2.67
C THR A 109 2.00 5.45 2.41
N ALA A 110 2.71 4.81 1.48
CA ALA A 110 4.10 5.14 1.17
C ALA A 110 4.27 6.55 0.60
N TRP A 111 3.26 7.16 -0.02
CA TRP A 111 3.38 8.47 -0.66
C TRP A 111 3.69 9.58 0.34
N ARG A 112 4.79 10.29 0.06
CA ARG A 112 5.21 11.50 0.75
C ARG A 112 5.55 12.59 -0.28
N PRO A 113 4.90 13.77 -0.21
CA PRO A 113 5.14 14.85 -1.16
C PRO A 113 6.58 15.40 -1.08
N GLU A 114 7.32 15.13 0.00
CA GLU A 114 8.71 15.57 0.18
C GLU A 114 9.72 14.77 -0.65
N VAL A 115 9.38 13.54 -1.07
CA VAL A 115 10.26 12.66 -1.85
C VAL A 115 9.56 12.07 -3.08
N PRO A 116 9.01 12.93 -3.95
CA PRO A 116 8.08 12.50 -5.00
C PRO A 116 8.75 11.59 -6.04
N MET A 117 10.06 11.77 -6.31
CA MET A 117 10.82 10.92 -7.24
C MET A 117 10.83 9.44 -6.85
N ARG A 118 10.79 9.15 -5.54
CA ARG A 118 10.84 7.76 -5.04
C ARG A 118 9.45 7.14 -4.92
N GLN A 119 8.42 7.96 -4.79
CA GLN A 119 7.11 7.50 -4.31
C GLN A 119 5.94 7.87 -5.23
N ALA A 120 6.18 8.46 -6.40
CA ALA A 120 5.15 8.77 -7.39
C ALA A 120 4.29 7.54 -7.78
N ARG A 121 4.85 6.33 -7.77
CA ARG A 121 4.08 5.08 -7.95
C ARG A 121 3.05 4.86 -6.84
N SER A 122 3.40 5.20 -5.60
CA SER A 122 2.50 5.09 -4.44
C SER A 122 1.39 6.15 -4.51
N TRP A 123 1.72 7.37 -4.94
CA TRP A 123 0.69 8.38 -5.25
C TRP A 123 -0.31 7.83 -6.27
N PHE A 124 0.17 7.28 -7.39
CA PHE A 124 -0.70 6.74 -8.43
C PHE A 124 -1.60 5.63 -7.87
N TYR A 125 -1.01 4.69 -7.12
CA TYR A 125 -1.75 3.59 -6.51
C TYR A 125 -2.85 4.09 -5.55
N ARG A 126 -2.49 5.01 -4.66
CA ARG A 126 -3.42 5.63 -3.70
C ARG A 126 -4.56 6.35 -4.42
N THR A 127 -4.24 7.21 -5.37
CA THR A 127 -5.23 7.97 -6.14
C THR A 127 -6.15 7.04 -6.92
N PHE A 128 -5.61 5.99 -7.55
CA PHE A 128 -6.40 4.97 -8.24
C PHE A 128 -7.38 4.25 -7.29
N CYS A 129 -6.91 3.83 -6.11
CA CYS A 129 -7.76 3.22 -5.08
C CYS A 129 -8.89 4.17 -4.63
N ASP A 130 -8.56 5.45 -4.41
CA ASP A 130 -9.54 6.46 -4.00
C ASP A 130 -10.60 6.73 -5.06
N ARG A 131 -10.22 6.69 -6.34
CA ARG A 131 -11.14 6.85 -7.48
C ARG A 131 -12.09 5.67 -7.57
N LEU A 132 -11.57 4.44 -7.57
CA LEU A 132 -12.40 3.23 -7.54
C LEU A 132 -13.36 3.23 -6.35
N TRP A 133 -12.84 3.52 -5.14
CA TRP A 133 -13.67 3.60 -3.96
C TRP A 133 -14.77 4.66 -4.10
N SER A 134 -14.49 5.80 -4.72
CA SER A 134 -15.49 6.86 -4.95
C SER A 134 -16.58 6.43 -5.94
N MET A 135 -16.25 5.59 -6.93
CA MET A 135 -17.20 4.99 -7.87
C MET A 135 -18.11 3.94 -7.23
N GLN A 136 -17.76 3.43 -6.05
CA GLN A 136 -18.50 2.44 -5.24
C GLN A 136 -18.56 1.05 -5.86
N ASP A 137 -19.21 0.93 -7.02
CA ASP A 137 -19.43 -0.29 -7.79
C ASP A 137 -19.28 0.05 -9.28
N VAL A 138 -18.31 -0.57 -9.95
CA VAL A 138 -17.98 -0.23 -11.33
C VAL A 138 -17.42 -1.43 -12.11
N ILE A 139 -17.88 -1.59 -13.35
CA ILE A 139 -17.35 -2.58 -14.29
C ILE A 139 -16.02 -2.07 -14.87
N LEU A 140 -14.96 -2.84 -14.71
CA LEU A 140 -13.60 -2.57 -15.15
C LEU A 140 -13.31 -3.16 -16.54
N ASP A 141 -14.14 -2.79 -17.50
CA ASP A 141 -13.90 -3.12 -18.91
C ASP A 141 -12.76 -2.27 -19.51
N LYS A 142 -12.44 -2.50 -20.79
CA LYS A 142 -11.39 -1.77 -21.50
C LYS A 142 -11.67 -0.26 -21.56
N GLY A 143 -12.93 0.14 -21.76
CA GLY A 143 -13.32 1.55 -21.87
C GLY A 143 -13.15 2.28 -20.54
N MET A 144 -13.61 1.66 -19.44
CA MET A 144 -13.42 2.17 -18.09
C MET A 144 -11.93 2.33 -17.75
N CYS A 145 -11.10 1.32 -18.06
CA CYS A 145 -9.66 1.40 -17.82
C CYS A 145 -8.97 2.50 -18.65
N GLN A 146 -9.43 2.73 -19.88
CA GLN A 146 -8.94 3.85 -20.71
C GLN A 146 -9.33 5.21 -20.11
N MET A 147 -10.58 5.35 -19.65
CA MET A 147 -11.06 6.57 -19.00
C MET A 147 -10.28 6.87 -17.71
N LEU A 148 -10.10 5.87 -16.83
CA LEU A 148 -9.27 5.99 -15.62
C LEU A 148 -7.82 6.36 -15.96
N THR A 149 -7.24 5.78 -17.02
CA THR A 149 -5.89 6.13 -17.46
C THR A 149 -5.79 7.61 -17.86
N GLN A 150 -6.76 8.11 -18.64
CA GLN A 150 -6.80 9.52 -19.07
C GLN A 150 -7.01 10.48 -17.90
N GLU A 151 -7.92 10.15 -16.98
CA GLU A 151 -8.17 10.97 -15.79
C GLU A 151 -6.90 11.07 -14.91
N MET A 152 -6.22 9.95 -14.69
CA MET A 152 -4.97 9.90 -13.93
C MET A 152 -3.84 10.65 -14.64
N ASP A 153 -3.74 10.59 -15.97
CA ASP A 153 -2.76 11.40 -16.72
C ASP A 153 -2.99 12.90 -16.53
N GLY A 154 -4.26 13.33 -16.56
CA GLY A 154 -4.66 14.71 -16.28
C GLY A 154 -4.25 15.17 -14.87
N GLN A 155 -4.55 14.35 -13.85
CA GLN A 155 -4.19 14.65 -12.45
C GLN A 155 -2.69 14.68 -12.23
N ILE A 156 -1.93 13.78 -12.87
CA ILE A 156 -0.47 13.80 -12.84
C ILE A 156 0.05 15.15 -13.36
N ARG A 157 -0.47 15.64 -14.49
CA ARG A 157 -0.06 16.94 -15.05
C ARG A 157 -0.42 18.09 -14.12
N GLU A 158 -1.62 18.08 -13.55
CA GLU A 158 -2.07 19.14 -12.65
C GLU A 158 -1.23 19.23 -11.36
N GLU A 159 -1.00 18.09 -10.69
CA GLU A 159 -0.34 18.03 -9.39
C GLU A 159 1.20 18.11 -9.49
N PHE A 160 1.80 17.57 -10.57
CA PHE A 160 3.26 17.41 -10.66
C PHE A 160 3.95 18.36 -11.64
N GLN A 161 3.22 19.18 -12.41
CA GLN A 161 3.83 20.15 -13.34
C GLN A 161 4.90 21.06 -12.72
N LYS A 162 4.80 21.36 -11.42
CA LYS A 162 5.77 22.22 -10.68
C LYS A 162 6.83 21.42 -9.92
N VAL A 163 6.78 20.08 -9.95
CA VAL A 163 7.71 19.22 -9.22
C VAL A 163 9.01 19.07 -10.02
N PRO A 164 10.19 19.36 -9.44
CA PRO A 164 11.47 19.16 -10.13
C PRO A 164 11.63 17.73 -10.64
N GLY A 165 12.03 17.56 -11.91
CA GLY A 165 12.14 16.23 -12.53
C GLY A 165 10.85 15.71 -13.17
N PHE A 166 9.76 16.49 -13.13
CA PHE A 166 8.62 16.28 -14.01
C PHE A 166 8.97 16.62 -15.46
N SER A 167 8.47 15.81 -16.39
CA SER A 167 8.59 16.04 -17.82
C SER A 167 7.20 16.05 -18.42
N GLU A 168 6.90 17.00 -19.30
CA GLU A 168 5.62 17.05 -20.01
C GLU A 168 5.36 15.79 -20.86
N LYS A 169 6.42 15.02 -21.16
CA LYS A 169 6.34 13.73 -21.86
C LYS A 169 5.99 12.57 -20.94
N VAL A 170 5.87 12.79 -19.63
CA VAL A 170 5.34 11.78 -18.70
C VAL A 170 3.92 11.47 -19.16
N SER A 171 3.70 10.20 -19.50
CA SER A 171 2.38 9.65 -19.72
C SER A 171 2.31 8.25 -19.12
N ILE A 172 1.11 7.88 -18.67
CA ILE A 172 0.83 6.53 -18.21
C ILE A 172 0.03 5.76 -19.26
N GLY A 173 0.36 4.48 -19.42
CA GLY A 173 -0.41 3.58 -20.26
C GLY A 173 -1.41 2.75 -19.44
N ILE A 174 -2.33 2.09 -20.14
CA ILE A 174 -3.31 1.17 -19.53
C ILE A 174 -2.66 0.08 -18.66
N GLN A 175 -1.43 -0.34 -18.99
CA GLN A 175 -0.66 -1.31 -18.22
C GLN A 175 -0.38 -0.84 -16.78
N THR A 176 -0.28 0.47 -16.53
CA THR A 176 -0.14 1.03 -15.19
C THR A 176 -1.41 0.79 -14.36
N VAL A 177 -2.59 0.99 -14.97
CA VAL A 177 -3.88 0.68 -14.34
C VAL A 177 -4.02 -0.82 -14.10
N ASP A 178 -3.65 -1.66 -15.07
CA ASP A 178 -3.69 -3.11 -14.93
C ASP A 178 -2.78 -3.61 -13.80
N GLY A 179 -1.62 -2.98 -13.59
CA GLY A 179 -0.74 -3.30 -12.48
C GLY A 179 -1.36 -2.99 -11.12
N ALA A 180 -2.02 -1.83 -10.98
CA ALA A 180 -2.72 -1.49 -9.75
C ALA A 180 -3.93 -2.41 -9.49
N ARG A 181 -4.69 -2.77 -10.54
CA ARG A 181 -5.77 -3.76 -10.45
C ARG A 181 -5.26 -5.11 -9.97
N GLU A 182 -4.12 -5.55 -10.49
CA GLU A 182 -3.52 -6.82 -10.08
C GLU A 182 -3.20 -6.86 -8.58
N TRP A 183 -2.79 -5.73 -7.99
CA TRP A 183 -2.65 -5.63 -6.53
C TRP A 183 -3.97 -5.78 -5.80
N LEU A 184 -5.02 -5.12 -6.28
CA LEU A 184 -6.34 -5.16 -5.66
C LEU A 184 -7.02 -6.53 -5.74
N ARG A 185 -6.73 -7.34 -6.77
CA ARG A 185 -7.25 -8.71 -6.91
C ARG A 185 -6.82 -9.65 -5.76
N HIS A 186 -5.74 -9.32 -5.05
CA HIS A 186 -5.20 -10.17 -3.99
C HIS A 186 -5.74 -9.84 -2.60
N LEU A 187 -6.53 -8.76 -2.47
CA LEU A 187 -7.18 -8.42 -1.21
C LEU A 187 -8.22 -9.47 -0.83
N GLN A 188 -8.39 -9.68 0.47
CA GLN A 188 -9.34 -10.63 1.03
C GLN A 188 -10.14 -9.95 2.17
N PRO A 189 -11.48 -9.83 2.06
CA PRO A 189 -12.32 -10.20 0.92
C PRO A 189 -11.94 -9.47 -0.38
N PRO A 190 -12.23 -10.06 -1.56
CA PRO A 190 -11.91 -9.45 -2.84
C PRO A 190 -12.68 -8.14 -3.02
N VAL A 191 -12.02 -7.14 -3.62
CA VAL A 191 -12.64 -5.87 -4.06
C VAL A 191 -12.84 -5.82 -5.56
N ILE A 192 -12.23 -6.75 -6.30
CA ILE A 192 -12.42 -6.95 -7.73
C ILE A 192 -12.84 -8.39 -7.92
N GLU A 193 -14.06 -8.59 -8.41
CA GLU A 193 -14.61 -9.91 -8.73
C GLU A 193 -14.72 -10.08 -10.24
N ARG A 194 -14.53 -11.31 -10.70
CA ARG A 194 -14.65 -11.65 -12.11
C ARG A 194 -16.09 -12.08 -12.41
N GLU A 195 -16.85 -11.24 -13.11
CA GLU A 195 -18.21 -11.56 -13.53
C GLU A 195 -18.22 -12.47 -14.77
N SER A 196 -17.27 -12.23 -15.69
CA SER A 196 -17.17 -12.99 -16.94
C SER A 196 -15.70 -13.18 -17.36
N ARG A 197 -15.46 -13.88 -18.48
CA ARG A 197 -14.10 -14.03 -19.00
C ARG A 197 -13.42 -12.69 -19.32
N ARG A 198 -14.19 -11.64 -19.60
CA ARG A 198 -13.67 -10.33 -20.04
C ARG A 198 -14.04 -9.17 -19.12
N GLU A 199 -14.92 -9.39 -18.15
CA GLU A 199 -15.41 -8.34 -17.27
C GLU A 199 -15.07 -8.66 -15.82
N GLU A 200 -14.56 -7.64 -15.16
CA GLU A 200 -14.36 -7.61 -13.72
C GLU A 200 -15.17 -6.45 -13.18
N ARG A 201 -15.68 -6.60 -11.97
CA ARG A 201 -16.40 -5.55 -11.25
C ARG A 201 -15.64 -5.21 -9.98
N PHE A 202 -15.33 -3.93 -9.81
CA PHE A 202 -14.91 -3.41 -8.53
C PHE A 202 -16.13 -3.17 -7.64
N HIS A 203 -16.03 -3.51 -6.37
CA HIS A 203 -16.97 -3.10 -5.34
C HIS A 203 -16.25 -2.82 -4.02
N ARG A 204 -16.81 -1.93 -3.20
CA ARG A 204 -16.32 -1.72 -1.82
C ARG A 204 -16.57 -2.97 -0.98
N ARG A 205 -15.57 -3.42 -0.24
CA ARG A 205 -15.73 -4.61 0.61
C ARG A 205 -16.55 -4.31 1.85
N THR A 206 -17.22 -5.34 2.36
CA THR A 206 -18.06 -5.25 3.56
C THR A 206 -17.29 -5.45 4.87
N THR A 207 -16.06 -5.94 4.80
CA THR A 207 -15.15 -6.12 5.93
C THR A 207 -13.71 -6.12 5.45
N CYS A 208 -12.75 -6.02 6.37
CA CYS A 208 -11.31 -6.09 6.10
C CYS A 208 -10.61 -6.81 7.27
N SER A 209 -9.32 -7.14 7.14
CA SER A 209 -8.55 -7.58 8.31
C SER A 209 -8.55 -6.49 9.39
N THR A 210 -8.57 -6.92 10.64
CA THR A 210 -8.51 -5.98 11.78
C THR A 210 -7.17 -5.25 11.86
N GLU A 211 -6.13 -5.87 11.33
CA GLU A 211 -4.76 -5.36 11.16
C GLU A 211 -4.74 -4.17 10.22
N LEU A 212 -5.32 -4.33 9.02
CA LEU A 212 -5.43 -3.22 8.07
C LEU A 212 -6.28 -2.08 8.64
N PHE A 213 -7.39 -2.41 9.29
CA PHE A 213 -8.24 -1.38 9.91
C PHE A 213 -7.49 -0.62 11.01
N LEU A 214 -6.74 -1.33 11.86
CA LEU A 214 -5.95 -0.74 12.94
C LEU A 214 -4.79 0.12 12.39
N LEU A 215 -4.11 -0.34 11.34
CA LEU A 215 -3.10 0.45 10.63
C LEU A 215 -3.70 1.70 9.97
N ALA A 216 -4.89 1.61 9.39
CA ALA A 216 -5.62 2.73 8.82
C ALA A 216 -6.03 3.77 9.88
N LEU A 217 -6.43 3.32 11.07
CA LEU A 217 -6.68 4.20 12.22
C LEU A 217 -5.41 4.94 12.66
N SER A 218 -4.29 4.21 12.83
CA SER A 218 -2.98 4.79 13.14
C SER A 218 -2.56 5.83 12.10
N TYR A 219 -2.76 5.52 10.82
CA TYR A 219 -2.53 6.47 9.73
C TYR A 219 -3.43 7.71 9.83
N CYS A 220 -4.72 7.55 10.11
CA CYS A 220 -5.67 8.65 10.28
C CYS A 220 -5.26 9.59 11.43
N TYR A 221 -4.77 9.05 12.55
CA TYR A 221 -4.19 9.84 13.64
C TYR A 221 -3.00 10.68 13.16
N ARG A 222 -2.06 10.07 12.42
CA ARG A 222 -0.86 10.75 11.90
C ARG A 222 -1.23 11.91 10.97
N VAL A 223 -2.08 11.68 9.98
CA VAL A 223 -2.47 12.73 9.01
C VAL A 223 -3.37 13.80 9.63
N SER A 224 -4.06 13.48 10.74
CA SER A 224 -4.84 14.45 11.52
C SER A 224 -4.02 15.17 12.60
N ALA A 225 -2.71 14.88 12.71
CA ALA A 225 -1.81 15.38 13.76
C ALA A 225 -2.32 15.15 15.20
N ILE A 226 -3.06 14.05 15.43
CA ILE A 226 -3.57 13.66 16.75
C ILE A 226 -2.52 12.78 17.43
N GLN A 227 -2.15 13.13 18.67
CA GLN A 227 -1.21 12.33 19.44
C GLN A 227 -1.89 11.07 20.00
N PRO A 228 -1.19 9.93 20.06
CA PRO A 228 -1.68 8.78 20.80
C PRO A 228 -1.97 9.13 22.27
N GLY A 229 -2.95 8.45 22.85
CA GLY A 229 -3.50 8.74 24.17
C GLY A 229 -4.58 9.82 24.16
N MET A 230 -4.70 10.61 23.09
CA MET A 230 -5.80 11.56 22.91
C MET A 230 -6.99 10.91 22.23
N ASP A 231 -8.16 11.47 22.52
CA ASP A 231 -9.41 11.11 21.87
C ASP A 231 -9.49 11.67 20.45
N MET A 232 -9.77 10.79 19.49
CA MET A 232 -10.14 11.16 18.13
C MET A 232 -11.64 10.99 17.94
N LEU A 233 -12.33 12.11 17.73
CA LEU A 233 -13.71 12.11 17.25
C LEU A 233 -13.75 11.55 15.82
N VAL A 234 -14.53 10.49 15.58
CA VAL A 234 -14.67 9.86 14.26
C VAL A 234 -15.70 10.63 13.42
N SER A 235 -15.31 11.82 12.98
CA SER A 235 -16.08 12.61 12.00
C SER A 235 -16.23 11.89 10.65
N ALA A 236 -17.18 12.33 9.82
CA ALA A 236 -17.37 11.82 8.47
C ALA A 236 -16.08 11.84 7.62
N GLN A 237 -15.29 12.93 7.70
CA GLN A 237 -14.03 13.05 6.94
C GLN A 237 -13.00 12.00 7.37
N ARG A 238 -12.85 11.77 8.69
CA ARG A 238 -11.91 10.75 9.21
C ARG A 238 -12.38 9.35 8.86
N ARG A 239 -13.69 9.10 8.93
CA ARG A 239 -14.31 7.85 8.47
C ARG A 239 -13.98 7.61 6.99
N ASP A 240 -14.12 8.61 6.14
CA ASP A 240 -13.79 8.50 4.71
C ASP A 240 -12.32 8.17 4.47
N VAL A 241 -11.39 8.80 5.18
CA VAL A 241 -9.95 8.48 5.09
C VAL A 241 -9.70 7.01 5.41
N ILE A 242 -10.26 6.52 6.51
CA ILE A 242 -10.08 5.12 6.95
C ILE A 242 -10.76 4.15 5.97
N CYS A 243 -11.97 4.47 5.52
CA CYS A 243 -12.73 3.63 4.61
C CYS A 243 -12.09 3.56 3.22
N ARG A 244 -11.56 4.66 2.67
CA ARG A 244 -10.84 4.67 1.40
C ARG A 244 -9.58 3.80 1.45
N LEU A 245 -8.75 4.01 2.48
CA LEU A 245 -7.56 3.19 2.70
C LEU A 245 -7.93 1.71 2.86
N CYS A 246 -9.03 1.41 3.56
CA CYS A 246 -9.49 0.04 3.70
C CYS A 246 -10.34 -0.45 2.53
N LEU A 247 -10.59 0.33 1.47
CA LEU A 247 -11.60 0.05 0.45
C LEU A 247 -12.98 -0.42 0.99
N LEU A 248 -13.30 0.01 2.22
CA LEU A 248 -14.42 -0.47 3.02
C LEU A 248 -15.67 0.37 2.74
N GLU A 249 -16.83 -0.28 2.69
CA GLU A 249 -18.12 0.40 2.64
C GLU A 249 -18.37 1.20 3.94
N PRO A 250 -18.62 2.53 3.91
CA PRO A 250 -18.82 3.36 5.10
C PRO A 250 -19.81 2.84 6.13
N ARG A 251 -20.88 2.15 5.68
CA ARG A 251 -21.89 1.55 6.56
C ARG A 251 -21.34 0.42 7.44
N GLN A 252 -20.21 -0.17 7.06
CA GLN A 252 -19.57 -1.28 7.79
C GLN A 252 -18.52 -0.82 8.79
N PHE A 253 -18.17 0.47 8.80
CA PHE A 253 -17.12 1.03 9.64
C PHE A 253 -17.29 0.68 11.12
N ASP A 254 -18.47 0.92 11.69
CA ASP A 254 -18.70 0.72 13.13
C ASP A 254 -18.56 -0.75 13.54
N ARG A 255 -19.02 -1.67 12.69
CA ARG A 255 -18.89 -3.11 12.90
C ARG A 255 -17.42 -3.54 12.90
N VAL A 256 -16.62 -3.06 11.94
CA VAL A 256 -15.20 -3.39 11.86
C VAL A 256 -14.43 -2.74 13.02
N LEU A 257 -14.79 -1.52 13.41
CA LEU A 257 -14.23 -0.83 14.57
C LEU A 257 -14.48 -1.60 15.86
N ASP A 258 -15.72 -2.01 16.14
CA ASP A 258 -16.06 -2.79 17.34
C ASP A 258 -15.31 -4.13 17.38
N ARG A 259 -15.20 -4.82 16.24
CA ARG A 259 -14.38 -6.04 16.14
C ARG A 259 -12.91 -5.76 16.43
N THR A 260 -12.34 -4.70 15.85
CA THR A 260 -10.93 -4.33 16.02
C THR A 260 -10.62 -3.99 17.49
N MET A 261 -11.50 -3.24 18.16
CA MET A 261 -11.36 -2.94 19.60
C MET A 261 -11.42 -4.21 20.47
N SER A 262 -12.22 -5.21 20.07
CA SER A 262 -12.29 -6.48 20.80
C SER A 262 -11.03 -7.33 20.65
N ILE A 263 -10.33 -7.24 19.52
CA ILE A 263 -9.10 -8.02 19.25
C ILE A 263 -7.86 -7.30 19.78
N TYR A 264 -7.83 -5.96 19.71
CA TYR A 264 -6.69 -5.14 20.12
C TYR A 264 -7.03 -4.13 21.23
N PRO A 265 -7.61 -4.56 22.39
CA PRO A 265 -7.99 -3.65 23.46
C PRO A 265 -6.77 -2.92 24.08
N GLN A 266 -5.58 -3.50 23.96
CA GLN A 266 -4.32 -2.91 24.42
C GLN A 266 -3.79 -1.78 23.53
N LEU A 267 -4.30 -1.67 22.30
CA LEU A 267 -3.88 -0.64 21.34
C LEU A 267 -4.98 0.40 21.08
N LEU A 268 -6.25 -0.02 21.16
CA LEU A 268 -7.39 0.80 20.78
C LEU A 268 -8.55 0.59 21.75
N CYS A 269 -9.09 1.68 22.29
CA CYS A 269 -10.28 1.65 23.12
C CYS A 269 -11.27 2.76 22.74
N ARG A 270 -12.47 2.70 23.32
CA ARG A 270 -13.46 3.78 23.20
C ARG A 270 -12.95 5.01 23.94
N GLY A 271 -13.05 6.17 23.30
CA GLY A 271 -12.77 7.45 23.93
C GLY A 271 -13.84 7.82 24.94
N GLU A 272 -13.63 8.95 25.60
CA GLU A 272 -14.59 9.56 26.51
C GLU A 272 -15.87 9.95 25.76
N LYS A 273 -17.00 9.92 26.48
CA LYS A 273 -18.29 10.28 25.90
C LYS A 273 -18.25 11.76 25.47
N SER A 274 -18.18 11.98 24.15
CA SER A 274 -18.46 13.28 23.57
C SER A 274 -19.93 13.65 23.78
N ARG A 275 -20.22 14.95 23.80
CA ARG A 275 -21.60 15.47 23.75
C ARG A 275 -22.24 15.29 22.36
N THR A 276 -21.45 14.91 21.36
CA THR A 276 -21.92 14.61 20.00
C THR A 276 -22.31 13.13 19.88
N PRO A 277 -23.23 12.78 18.96
CA PRO A 277 -23.57 11.38 18.68
C PRO A 277 -22.44 10.61 17.99
N GLU A 278 -21.42 11.30 17.50
CA GLU A 278 -20.24 10.70 16.89
C GLU A 278 -19.39 9.96 17.93
N ARG A 279 -18.83 8.81 17.52
CA ARG A 279 -18.00 7.99 18.41
C ARG A 279 -16.64 8.66 18.59
N SER A 280 -16.16 8.67 19.83
CA SER A 280 -14.76 8.94 20.14
C SER A 280 -14.00 7.63 20.29
N ILE A 281 -12.78 7.56 19.78
CA ILE A 281 -11.86 6.44 19.97
C ILE A 281 -10.50 6.95 20.41
N ARG A 282 -9.78 6.15 21.19
CA ARG A 282 -8.45 6.48 21.70
C ARG A 282 -7.46 5.39 21.29
N LEU A 283 -6.45 5.78 20.53
CA LEU A 283 -5.32 4.92 20.18
C LEU A 283 -4.21 5.12 21.22
N HIS A 284 -3.74 4.06 21.88
CA HIS A 284 -2.76 4.17 22.96
C HIS A 284 -1.34 4.50 22.48
N ARG A 285 -0.96 4.01 21.30
CA ARG A 285 0.30 4.30 20.62
C ARG A 285 0.12 4.20 19.11
N PHE A 286 1.00 4.82 18.34
CA PHE A 286 1.01 4.56 16.90
C PHE A 286 1.31 3.09 16.64
N VAL A 287 0.47 2.47 15.80
CA VAL A 287 0.57 1.06 15.43
C VAL A 287 1.68 0.90 14.40
N THR A 288 2.57 -0.07 14.63
CA THR A 288 3.59 -0.56 13.69
C THR A 288 3.31 -2.02 13.30
N LEU A 289 4.09 -2.61 12.39
CA LEU A 289 3.92 -4.04 12.10
C LEU A 289 4.29 -4.93 13.29
N ASP A 290 5.21 -4.49 14.17
CA ASP A 290 5.57 -5.22 15.40
C ASP A 290 4.35 -5.49 16.28
N ASP A 291 3.39 -4.55 16.32
CA ASP A 291 2.14 -4.68 17.07
C ASP A 291 1.21 -5.77 16.53
N LEU A 292 1.45 -6.24 15.30
CA LEU A 292 0.63 -7.21 14.57
C LEU A 292 1.30 -8.59 14.49
N ALA A 293 2.50 -8.73 15.06
CA ALA A 293 3.23 -9.99 15.10
C ALA A 293 2.70 -10.85 16.26
N TYR A 294 1.68 -11.67 16.01
CA TYR A 294 1.12 -12.60 16.98
C TYR A 294 1.03 -14.03 16.41
#